data_AF-A0A392Q9A4-F1
#
_entry.id   AF-A0A392Q9A4-F1
#
_cell.length_a   1.000
_cell.length_b   1.000
_cell.length_c   1.000
_cell.angle_alpha   90.00
_cell.angle_beta   90.00
_cell.angle_gamma   90.00
#
_symmetry.space_group_name_H-M   'P 1'
#
loop_
_entity.id
_entity.type
_entity.pdbx_description
1 polymer ?
#
loop_
_entity_poly.entity_id
_entity_poly.type
_entity_poly.pdbx_seq_one_letter_code
_entity_poly.pdbx_strand_id
1 'polypeptide(L)'
;MIEMNKRNKIFNLKGIALGNPVLEYATDFNSRAEFFWSHGLISDATYNMFTTVCNYSRYVSEYNRDSVSSLCSKVMGLVSKETSRFVDKYDVTLDVCISSVLSQSKIISPQPQ
;
A
#
# COMPACT_ATOMS: atom_id res chain seq x y z
N MET A 1 23.55 8.75 8.40
CA MET A 1 24.49 9.84 8.04
C MET A 1 25.38 9.35 6.92
N ILE A 2 25.56 10.14 5.85
CA ILE A 2 26.36 9.74 4.69
C ILE A 2 27.84 9.92 5.01
N GLU A 3 28.58 8.82 5.11
CA GLU A 3 30.05 8.86 5.22
C GLU A 3 30.65 9.00 3.82
N MET A 4 31.27 10.15 3.54
CA MET A 4 32.00 10.36 2.28
C MET A 4 33.47 9.98 2.47
N ASN A 5 33.91 8.93 1.77
CA ASN A 5 35.32 8.55 1.75
C ASN A 5 36.15 9.61 0.98
N LYS A 6 36.95 10.38 1.71
CA LYS A 6 37.81 11.45 1.16
C LYS A 6 39.02 10.92 0.38
N ARG A 7 39.32 9.61 0.44
CA ARG A 7 40.59 9.08 -0.10
C ARG A 7 40.63 8.90 -1.61
N ASN A 8 39.52 9.04 -2.33
CA ASN A 8 39.49 9.25 -3.78
C ASN A 8 38.11 9.79 -4.17
N LYS A 9 38.05 10.96 -4.83
CA LYS A 9 36.80 11.51 -5.39
C LYS A 9 36.39 10.73 -6.65
N ILE A 10 36.02 9.46 -6.50
CA ILE A 10 35.64 8.57 -7.62
C ILE A 10 34.22 8.90 -8.12
N PHE A 11 33.36 9.49 -7.29
CA PHE A 11 31.96 9.79 -7.62
C PHE A 11 31.61 11.26 -7.45
N ASN A 12 31.05 11.87 -8.51
CA ASN A 12 30.53 13.25 -8.56
C ASN A 12 29.00 13.25 -8.41
N LEU A 13 28.50 12.86 -7.24
CA LEU A 13 27.06 12.80 -6.97
C LEU A 13 26.45 14.20 -7.00
N LYS A 14 25.40 14.40 -7.83
CA LYS A 14 24.69 15.68 -7.95
C LYS A 14 23.41 15.77 -7.12
N GLY A 15 22.75 14.64 -6.88
CA GLY A 15 21.51 14.58 -6.12
C GLY A 15 20.90 13.19 -6.14
N ILE A 16 19.89 13.00 -5.31
CA ILE A 16 19.08 11.77 -5.22
C ILE A 16 17.62 12.22 -5.25
N ALA A 17 16.81 11.59 -6.10
CA ALA A 17 15.37 11.76 -6.13
C ALA A 17 14.71 10.43 -5.76
N LEU A 18 13.69 10.48 -4.90
CA LEU A 18 12.96 9.31 -4.42
C LEU A 18 11.48 9.52 -4.73
N GLY A 19 10.87 8.59 -5.46
CA GLY A 19 9.43 8.60 -5.76
C GLY A 19 8.71 7.62 -4.85
N ASN A 20 7.73 8.11 -4.08
CA ASN A 20 6.94 7.35 -3.11
C ASN A 20 7.76 6.35 -2.25
N PRO A 21 8.86 6.78 -1.63
CA PRO A 21 9.70 5.91 -0.83
C PRO A 21 9.04 5.54 0.51
N VAL A 22 9.57 4.49 1.14
CA VAL A 22 9.47 4.30 2.59
C VAL A 22 10.73 4.92 3.21
N LEU A 23 10.57 5.98 3.98
CA LEU A 23 11.61 6.73 4.70
C LEU A 23 11.64 6.38 6.19
N GLU A 24 10.48 6.26 6.82
CA GLU A 24 10.35 5.89 8.22
C GLU A 24 9.24 4.85 8.39
N TYR A 25 9.63 3.67 8.85
CA TYR A 25 8.78 2.48 8.86
C TYR A 25 7.46 2.71 9.58
N ALA A 26 7.47 3.23 10.81
CA ALA A 26 6.23 3.35 11.57
C ALA A 26 5.30 4.41 10.98
N THR A 27 5.84 5.58 10.65
CA THR A 27 5.11 6.74 10.13
C THR A 27 4.51 6.44 8.77
N ASP A 28 5.31 5.96 7.83
CA ASP A 28 4.86 5.72 6.46
C ASP A 28 3.81 4.60 6.41
N PHE A 29 4.03 3.50 7.14
CA PHE A 29 3.03 2.43 7.17
C PHE A 29 1.76 2.86 7.92
N ASN A 30 1.87 3.48 9.09
CA ASN A 30 0.68 3.87 9.85
C ASN A 30 -0.15 4.97 9.16
N SER A 31 0.47 5.83 8.35
CA SER A 31 -0.23 6.85 7.55
C SER A 31 -1.28 6.25 6.60
N ARG A 32 -1.16 4.96 6.25
CA ARG A 32 -2.09 4.29 5.33
C ARG A 32 -3.52 4.21 5.86
N ALA A 33 -3.69 4.15 7.19
CA ALA A 33 -5.02 4.18 7.79
C ALA A 33 -5.72 5.51 7.54
N GLU A 34 -5.01 6.62 7.77
CA GLU A 34 -5.52 7.97 7.52
C GLU A 34 -5.73 8.23 6.03
N PHE A 35 -4.83 7.75 5.18
CA PHE A 35 -5.00 7.83 3.72
C PHE A 35 -6.28 7.14 3.26
N PHE A 36 -6.54 5.90 3.67
CA PHE A 36 -7.78 5.21 3.29
C PHE A 36 -9.04 5.87 3.83
N TRP A 37 -9.01 6.36 5.08
CA TRP A 37 -10.15 7.03 5.69
C TRP A 37 -10.46 8.38 5.03
N SER A 38 -9.45 9.22 4.81
CA SER A 38 -9.61 10.52 4.14
C SER A 38 -10.03 10.43 2.68
N HIS A 39 -9.79 9.29 2.03
CA HIS A 39 -10.25 9.00 0.66
C HIS A 39 -11.59 8.25 0.62
N GLY A 40 -12.27 8.09 1.77
CA GLY A 40 -13.61 7.47 1.85
C GLY A 40 -13.63 5.97 1.56
N LEU A 41 -12.48 5.29 1.65
CA LEU A 41 -12.36 3.85 1.36
C LEU A 41 -12.72 2.97 2.54
N ILE A 42 -12.64 3.51 3.76
CA ILE A 42 -12.97 2.80 4.99
C ILE A 42 -13.86 3.64 5.90
N SER A 43 -14.67 2.97 6.71
CA SER A 43 -15.54 3.59 7.71
C SER A 43 -14.77 4.10 8.93
N ASP A 44 -15.37 5.03 9.68
CA ASP A 44 -14.81 5.53 10.95
C ASP A 44 -14.51 4.39 11.94
N ALA A 45 -15.39 3.38 11.99
CA ALA A 45 -15.21 2.22 12.85
C ALA A 45 -13.98 1.40 12.44
N THR A 46 -13.80 1.15 11.14
CA THR A 46 -12.63 0.44 10.61
C THR A 46 -11.36 1.25 10.79
N TYR A 47 -11.39 2.58 10.55
CA TYR A 47 -10.26 3.48 10.81
C TYR A 47 -9.82 3.45 12.28
N ASN A 48 -10.76 3.51 13.22
CA ASN A 48 -10.46 3.42 14.65
C ASN A 48 -9.80 2.08 15.00
N MET A 49 -10.33 0.96 14.51
CA MET A 49 -9.70 -0.36 14.72
C MET A 49 -8.32 -0.46 14.06
N PHE A 50 -8.16 0.11 12.87
CA PHE A 50 -6.93 0.09 12.09
C PHE A 50 -5.83 0.97 12.68
N THR A 51 -6.16 1.93 13.53
CA THR A 51 -5.18 2.78 14.24
C THR A 51 -4.90 2.29 15.67
N THR A 52 -5.91 1.74 16.37
CA THR A 52 -5.80 1.42 17.80
C THR A 52 -5.57 -0.06 18.11
N VAL A 53 -6.18 -0.98 17.36
CA VAL A 53 -6.12 -2.43 17.64
C VAL A 53 -4.91 -3.06 16.94
N CYS A 54 -4.76 -2.78 15.66
CA CYS A 54 -3.61 -3.21 14.87
C CYS A 54 -3.25 -2.15 13.84
N ASN A 55 -2.26 -1.32 14.20
CA ASN A 55 -1.69 -0.37 13.24
C ASN A 55 -0.93 -1.10 12.13
N TYR A 56 -0.81 -0.44 10.97
CA TYR A 56 -0.34 -1.11 9.77
C TYR A 56 1.14 -1.51 9.86
N SER A 57 1.97 -0.71 10.53
CA SER A 57 3.38 -1.07 10.78
C SER A 57 3.51 -2.36 11.59
N ARG A 58 2.66 -2.57 12.61
CA ARG A 58 2.59 -3.84 13.35
C ARG A 58 2.15 -4.98 12.44
N TYR A 59 1.09 -4.78 11.65
CA TYR A 59 0.62 -5.81 10.72
C TYR A 59 1.74 -6.24 9.74
N VAL A 60 2.43 -5.29 9.12
CA VAL A 60 3.54 -5.58 8.19
C VAL A 60 4.67 -6.32 8.89
N SER A 61 5.00 -5.96 10.14
CA SER A 61 6.02 -6.64 10.94
C SER A 61 5.64 -8.09 11.28
N GLU A 62 4.40 -8.31 11.73
CA GLU A 62 3.88 -9.65 12.02
C GLU A 62 3.77 -10.50 10.74
N TYR A 63 3.35 -9.90 9.63
CA TYR A 63 3.24 -10.56 8.32
C TYR A 63 4.61 -11.03 7.80
N ASN A 64 5.63 -10.18 7.87
CA ASN A 64 6.99 -10.55 7.44
C ASN A 64 7.65 -11.63 8.32
N ARG A 65 7.07 -11.92 9.49
CA ARG A 65 7.52 -12.97 10.42
C ARG A 65 6.61 -14.19 10.40
N ASP A 66 5.67 -14.28 9.46
CA ASP A 66 4.65 -15.32 9.37
C ASP A 66 3.90 -15.55 10.71
N SER A 67 3.69 -14.47 11.47
CA SER A 67 3.13 -14.53 12.84
C SER A 67 2.01 -13.52 13.07
N VAL A 68 1.20 -13.26 12.03
CA VAL A 68 0.04 -12.36 12.11
C VAL A 68 -0.94 -12.82 13.19
N SER A 69 -1.12 -11.96 14.19
CA SER A 69 -2.06 -12.18 15.27
C SER A 69 -3.51 -12.25 14.77
N SER A 70 -4.35 -13.02 15.47
CA SER A 70 -5.77 -13.14 15.12
C SER A 70 -6.51 -11.79 15.11
N LEU A 71 -6.07 -10.86 15.96
CA LEU A 71 -6.59 -9.49 16.00
C LEU A 71 -6.19 -8.72 14.73
N CYS A 72 -4.90 -8.70 14.37
CA CYS A 72 -4.44 -8.04 13.15
C CYS A 72 -5.08 -8.62 11.89
N SER A 73 -5.24 -9.94 11.81
CA SER A 73 -5.94 -10.60 10.71
C SER A 73 -7.40 -10.13 10.59
N LYS A 74 -8.11 -9.97 11.71
CA LYS A 74 -9.49 -9.46 11.71
C LYS A 74 -9.57 -8.01 11.25
N VAL A 75 -8.70 -7.15 11.78
CA VAL A 75 -8.64 -5.72 11.40
C VAL A 75 -8.33 -5.58 9.91
N MET A 76 -7.30 -6.27 9.41
CA MET A 76 -6.97 -6.23 7.98
C MET A 76 -8.04 -6.86 7.10
N GLY A 77 -8.80 -7.83 7.62
CA GLY A 77 -9.99 -8.36 6.96
C GLY A 77 -11.09 -7.32 6.77
N LEU A 78 -11.34 -6.46 7.77
CA LEU A 78 -12.29 -5.34 7.65
C LEU A 78 -11.79 -4.31 6.63
N VAL A 79 -10.53 -3.89 6.76
CA VAL A 79 -9.90 -2.95 5.81
C VAL A 79 -10.01 -3.48 4.37
N SER A 80 -9.62 -4.74 4.13
CA SER A 80 -9.67 -5.31 2.78
C SER A 80 -11.09 -5.51 2.25
N LYS A 81 -12.08 -5.70 3.13
CA LYS A 81 -13.48 -5.83 2.73
C LYS A 81 -14.06 -4.49 2.29
N GLU A 82 -13.75 -3.42 3.02
CA GLU A 82 -14.23 -2.07 2.72
C GLU A 82 -13.50 -1.46 1.51
N THR A 83 -12.17 -1.59 1.42
CA THR A 83 -11.43 -1.12 0.24
C THR A 83 -11.81 -1.88 -1.03
N SER A 84 -12.35 -3.10 -0.90
CA SER A 84 -12.76 -3.96 -2.00
C SER A 84 -11.60 -4.42 -2.89
N ARG A 85 -11.91 -5.32 -3.84
CA ARG A 85 -10.99 -5.78 -4.90
C ARG A 85 -11.07 -4.93 -6.17
N PHE A 86 -11.95 -3.94 -6.18
CA PHE A 86 -12.22 -3.06 -7.32
C PHE A 86 -11.52 -1.70 -7.21
N VAL A 87 -10.67 -1.53 -6.18
CA VAL A 87 -9.84 -0.34 -6.00
C VAL A 87 -8.38 -0.78 -6.09
N ASP A 88 -7.59 -0.10 -6.92
CA ASP A 88 -6.14 -0.34 -6.97
C ASP A 88 -5.47 0.28 -5.73
N LYS A 89 -4.63 -0.52 -5.07
CA LYS A 89 -3.90 -0.12 -3.85
C LYS A 89 -2.73 0.83 -4.14
N TYR A 90 -2.28 0.89 -5.38
CA TYR A 90 -1.23 1.81 -5.86
C TYR A 90 -1.81 3.14 -6.32
N ASP A 91 -3.03 3.14 -6.87
CA ASP A 91 -3.75 4.35 -7.28
C ASP A 91 -5.26 4.17 -7.08
N VAL A 92 -5.79 4.83 -6.06
CA VAL A 92 -7.20 4.67 -5.65
C VAL A 92 -8.19 5.34 -6.61
N THR A 93 -7.70 6.11 -7.59
CA THR A 93 -8.52 6.82 -8.58
C THR A 93 -8.60 6.09 -9.92
N LEU A 94 -7.73 5.11 -10.16
CA LEU A 94 -7.73 4.29 -11.36
C LEU A 94 -8.60 3.04 -11.21
N ASP A 95 -9.04 2.51 -12.35
CA ASP A 95 -9.74 1.23 -12.40
C ASP A 95 -8.76 0.06 -12.24
N VAL A 96 -9.26 -1.07 -11.75
CA VAL A 96 -8.47 -2.30 -11.63
C VAL A 96 -8.30 -2.95 -13.00
N CYS A 97 -7.13 -3.54 -13.23
CA CYS A 97 -6.84 -4.22 -14.48
C CYS A 97 -7.81 -5.40 -14.70
N ILE A 98 -8.50 -5.43 -15.84
CA ILE A 98 -9.26 -6.60 -16.27
C ILE A 98 -8.34 -7.80 -16.50
N SER A 99 -8.85 -9.01 -16.29
CA SER A 99 -8.05 -10.21 -16.53
C SER A 99 -7.55 -10.27 -17.98
N SER A 100 -6.37 -10.84 -18.20
CA SER A 100 -5.80 -11.00 -19.54
C SER A 100 -6.76 -11.72 -20.48
N VAL A 101 -7.47 -12.74 -19.99
CA VAL A 101 -8.51 -13.48 -20.73
C VAL A 101 -9.68 -12.58 -21.12
N LEU A 102 -10.16 -11.73 -20.21
CA LEU A 102 -11.26 -10.80 -20.50
C LEU A 102 -10.81 -9.69 -21.46
N SER A 103 -9.57 -9.23 -21.35
CA SER A 103 -8.98 -8.27 -22.29
C SER A 103 -8.89 -8.86 -23.70
N GLN A 104 -8.37 -10.09 -23.81
CA GLN A 104 -8.29 -10.81 -25.08
C GLN A 104 -9.68 -11.09 -25.67
N SER A 105 -10.66 -11.48 -24.86
CA SER A 105 -12.01 -11.75 -25.38
C SER A 105 -12.68 -10.50 -25.95
N LYS A 106 -12.45 -9.31 -25.36
CA LYS A 106 -12.92 -8.02 -25.91
C LYS A 106 -12.30 -7.69 -27.27
N ILE A 107 -11.07 -8.13 -27.52
CA ILE A 107 -10.37 -7.93 -28.81
C ILE A 107 -10.84 -8.96 -29.84
N ILE A 108 -10.94 -10.24 -29.44
CA ILE A 108 -11.28 -11.35 -30.34
C ILE A 108 -12.75 -11.31 -30.77
N SER A 109 -13.64 -10.95 -29.84
CA SER A 109 -15.08 -10.87 -30.05
C SER A 109 -15.60 -9.54 -29.51
N PRO A 110 -15.37 -8.41 -30.21
CA PRO A 110 -15.89 -7.12 -29.79
C PRO A 110 -17.41 -7.18 -29.80
N GLN A 111 -18.04 -7.10 -28.63
CA GLN A 111 -19.49 -6.91 -28.58
C GLN A 111 -19.81 -5.47 -29.01
N PRO A 112 -20.81 -5.25 -29.89
CA PRO A 112 -21.30 -3.92 -30.18
C PRO A 112 -21.81 -3.30 -28.87
N GLN A 113 -21.34 -2.09 -28.55
CA GLN A 113 -21.92 -1.27 -27.48
C GLN A 113 -23.34 -0.84 -27.81
#